data_AF-A0AAU2IP40-F1
#
_entry.id   AF-A0AAU2IP40-F1
#
_cell.length_a   1.000
_cell.length_b   1.000
_cell.length_c   1.000
_cell.angle_alpha   90.00
_cell.angle_beta   90.00
_cell.angle_gamma   90.00
#
_symmetry.space_group_name_H-M   'P 1'
#
loop_
_entity.id
_entity.type
_entity.pdbx_description
1 polymer ?
#
loop_
_entity_poly.entity_id
_entity_poly.type
_entity_poly.pdbx_seq_one_letter_code
_entity_poly.pdbx_strand_id
1 'polypeptide(L)'
;MTGDRIAELQTLAVLPAERGHGIGTLLLDLVDAELDRMGVADLLIGTLAANTGAQRLYERRGLRPVLVYYARFGADDAKPA
;
A
#
# COMPACT_ATOMS: atom_id res chain seq x y z
N MET A 1 -3.87 10.49 12.15
CA MET A 1 -2.56 10.73 12.76
C MET A 1 -2.80 10.94 14.23
N THR A 2 -2.14 10.13 15.04
CA THR A 2 -2.35 10.01 16.49
C THR A 2 -1.05 10.20 17.29
N GLY A 3 0.12 10.11 16.65
CA GLY A 3 1.43 10.38 17.28
C GLY A 3 2.32 11.37 16.52
N ASP A 4 3.52 11.61 17.04
CA ASP A 4 4.48 12.60 16.51
C ASP A 4 5.26 12.13 15.27
N ARG A 5 5.19 10.83 14.95
CA ARG A 5 5.87 10.21 13.81
C ARG A 5 4.91 9.37 13.01
N ILE A 6 5.08 9.40 11.69
CA ILE A 6 4.34 8.58 10.74
C ILE A 6 5.32 7.83 9.84
N ALA A 7 5.03 6.56 9.60
CA ALA A 7 5.73 5.77 8.60
C ALA A 7 5.00 5.82 7.27
N GLU A 8 5.74 5.81 6.17
CA GLU A 8 5.19 5.65 4.82
C GLU A 8 5.81 4.41 4.19
N LEU A 9 4.96 3.43 3.84
CA LEU A 9 5.38 2.29 3.04
C LEU A 9 5.31 2.66 1.56
N GLN A 10 6.48 2.89 0.96
CA GLN A 10 6.57 3.37 -0.41
C GLN A 10 6.30 2.28 -1.46
N THR A 11 6.72 1.03 -1.23
CA THR A 11 6.59 -0.04 -2.22
C THR A 11 6.40 -1.39 -1.56
N LEU A 12 5.39 -2.13 -2.01
CA LEU A 12 5.17 -3.53 -1.68
C LEU A 12 4.62 -4.23 -2.92
N ALA A 13 5.30 -5.29 -3.34
CA ALA A 13 4.95 -6.02 -4.54
C ALA A 13 5.03 -7.52 -4.30
N VAL A 14 4.08 -8.24 -4.89
CA VAL A 14 4.07 -9.69 -4.98
C VAL A 14 3.95 -10.05 -6.46
N LEU A 15 4.82 -10.96 -6.91
CA LEU A 15 4.81 -11.50 -8.26
C LEU A 15 3.39 -11.97 -8.63
N PRO A 16 2.89 -11.74 -9.86
CA PRO A 16 1.52 -12.11 -10.22
C PRO A 16 1.19 -13.59 -9.94
N ALA A 17 2.12 -14.50 -10.24
CA ALA A 17 1.97 -15.94 -10.01
C ALA A 17 1.85 -16.32 -8.51
N GLU A 18 2.35 -15.47 -7.63
CA GLU A 18 2.44 -15.73 -6.18
C GLU A 18 1.28 -15.07 -5.40
N ARG A 19 0.38 -14.35 -6.07
CA ARG A 19 -0.76 -13.69 -5.42
C ARG A 19 -1.78 -14.73 -4.94
N GLY A 20 -2.44 -14.42 -3.82
CA GLY A 20 -3.42 -15.32 -3.19
C GLY A 20 -2.82 -16.30 -2.19
N HIS A 21 -1.48 -16.44 -2.13
CA HIS A 21 -0.79 -17.34 -1.21
C HIS A 21 -0.39 -16.68 0.14
N GLY A 22 -0.97 -15.53 0.47
CA GLY A 22 -0.72 -14.86 1.75
C GLY A 22 0.61 -14.08 1.85
N ILE A 23 1.48 -14.08 0.83
CA ILE A 23 2.79 -13.39 0.89
C ILE A 23 2.67 -11.89 1.20
N GLY A 24 1.69 -11.19 0.62
CA GLY A 24 1.47 -9.78 0.95
C GLY A 24 1.09 -9.54 2.41
N THR A 25 0.46 -10.53 3.06
CA THR A 25 0.18 -10.48 4.50
C THR A 25 1.48 -10.65 5.27
N LEU A 26 2.29 -11.67 4.95
CA LEU A 26 3.58 -11.89 5.61
C LEU A 26 4.51 -10.67 5.50
N LEU A 27 4.56 -10.03 4.34
CA LEU A 27 5.37 -8.82 4.14
C LEU A 27 4.89 -7.66 5.03
N LEU A 28 3.59 -7.46 5.14
CA LEU A 28 3.03 -6.40 6.00
C LEU A 28 3.17 -6.75 7.49
N ASP A 29 3.14 -8.02 7.88
CA ASP A 29 3.40 -8.42 9.27
C ASP A 29 4.84 -8.07 9.70
N LEU A 30 5.80 -8.19 8.78
CA LEU A 30 7.18 -7.74 9.01
C LEU A 30 7.27 -6.22 9.13
N VAL A 31 6.47 -5.47 8.37
CA VAL A 31 6.39 -4.02 8.49
C VAL A 31 5.83 -3.65 9.87
N ASP A 32 4.71 -4.24 10.26
CA ASP A 32 4.06 -3.96 11.55
C ASP A 32 5.01 -4.25 12.72
N ALA A 33 5.73 -5.37 12.69
CA ALA A 33 6.73 -5.72 13.71
C ALA A 33 7.88 -4.70 13.80
N GLU A 34 8.33 -4.15 12.67
CA GLU A 34 9.38 -3.13 12.65
C GLU A 34 8.87 -1.77 13.14
N LEU A 35 7.64 -1.40 12.80
CA LEU A 35 6.98 -0.19 13.31
C LEU A 35 6.79 -0.27 14.83
N ASP A 36 6.38 -1.43 15.35
CA ASP A 36 6.28 -1.70 16.79
C ASP A 36 7.64 -1.53 17.47
N ARG A 37 8.71 -2.10 16.90
CA ARG A 37 10.08 -1.97 17.42
C ARG A 37 10.55 -0.51 17.46
N MET A 38 10.11 0.30 16.50
CA MET A 38 10.41 1.73 16.44
C MET A 38 9.49 2.59 17.31
N GLY A 39 8.39 2.05 17.84
CA GLY A 39 7.36 2.81 18.54
C GLY A 39 6.65 3.81 17.63
N VAL A 40 6.31 3.41 16.41
CA VAL A 40 5.58 4.22 15.42
C VAL A 40 4.22 3.56 15.15
N ALA A 41 3.13 4.25 15.49
CA ALA A 41 1.78 3.69 15.39
C ALA A 41 1.02 4.11 14.11
N ASP A 42 1.40 5.24 13.50
CA ASP A 42 0.74 5.73 12.30
C ASP A 42 1.47 5.22 11.04
N LEU A 43 0.73 4.62 10.11
CA LEU A 43 1.22 4.13 8.82
C LEU A 43 0.40 4.69 7.65
N LEU A 44 1.09 5.19 6.63
CA LEU A 44 0.53 5.54 5.32
C LEU A 44 1.02 4.55 4.27
N ILE A 45 0.10 4.15 3.38
CA ILE A 45 0.40 3.32 2.22
C ILE A 45 -0.37 3.86 1.03
N GLY A 46 0.35 4.22 -0.04
CA GLY A 46 -0.24 4.61 -1.31
C GLY A 46 -0.62 3.40 -2.15
N THR A 47 -1.75 3.47 -2.86
CA THR A 47 -2.09 2.49 -3.89
C THR A 47 -2.97 3.11 -4.97
N LEU A 48 -2.91 2.55 -6.19
CA LEU A 48 -3.76 3.00 -7.29
C LEU A 48 -5.22 2.63 -7.03
N ALA A 49 -6.14 3.47 -7.51
CA ALA A 49 -7.59 3.22 -7.40
C ALA A 49 -8.01 1.87 -8.01
N ALA A 50 -7.35 1.44 -9.08
CA ALA A 50 -7.60 0.15 -9.74
C ALA A 50 -7.08 -1.07 -8.93
N ASN A 51 -6.22 -0.87 -7.94
CA ASN A 51 -5.60 -1.95 -7.18
C ASN A 51 -6.49 -2.42 -6.02
N THR A 52 -7.67 -2.92 -6.36
CA THR A 52 -8.69 -3.37 -5.38
C THR A 52 -8.21 -4.53 -4.50
N GLY A 53 -7.28 -5.35 -4.99
CA GLY A 53 -6.66 -6.43 -4.21
C GLY A 53 -5.84 -5.90 -3.03
N ALA A 54 -5.00 -4.89 -3.27
CA ALA A 54 -4.23 -4.24 -2.21
C ALA A 54 -5.13 -3.46 -1.25
N GLN A 55 -6.14 -2.74 -1.76
CA GLN A 55 -7.11 -2.01 -0.92
C GLN A 55 -7.80 -2.95 0.08
N ARG A 56 -8.34 -4.09 -0.39
CA ARG A 56 -8.95 -5.09 0.50
C ARG A 56 -7.97 -5.67 1.52
N LEU A 57 -6.68 -5.82 1.15
CA LEU A 57 -5.65 -6.27 2.09
C LEU A 57 -5.41 -5.24 3.19
N TYR A 58 -5.31 -3.96 2.84
CA TYR A 58 -5.11 -2.86 3.79
C TYR A 58 -6.33 -2.65 4.69
N GLU A 59 -7.54 -2.68 4.13
CA GLU A 59 -8.79 -2.55 4.90
C GLU A 59 -8.95 -3.65 5.95
N ARG A 60 -8.58 -4.90 5.64
CA ARG A 60 -8.59 -6.00 6.62
C ARG A 60 -7.62 -5.79 7.78
N ARG A 61 -6.62 -4.92 7.62
CA ARG A 61 -5.69 -4.50 8.68
C ARG A 61 -6.15 -3.24 9.42
N GLY A 62 -7.34 -2.72 9.12
CA GLY A 62 -7.87 -1.52 9.76
C GLY A 62 -7.37 -0.20 9.15
N LEU A 63 -6.59 -0.25 8.06
CA LEU A 63 -6.26 0.96 7.31
C LEU A 63 -7.52 1.48 6.62
N ARG A 64 -7.62 2.81 6.52
CA ARG A 64 -8.77 3.51 5.93
C ARG A 64 -8.26 4.49 4.87
N PRO A 65 -9.01 4.72 3.78
CA PRO A 65 -8.64 5.71 2.79
C PRO A 65 -8.64 7.12 3.41
N VAL A 66 -7.56 7.87 3.18
CA VAL A 66 -7.38 9.23 3.74
C VAL A 66 -7.03 10.30 2.70
N LEU A 67 -6.57 9.90 1.51
CA LEU A 67 -6.12 10.82 0.47
C LEU A 67 -6.57 10.34 -0.91
N VAL A 68 -7.04 11.27 -1.73
CA VAL A 68 -7.36 11.05 -3.14
C VAL A 68 -6.53 12.02 -3.96
N TYR A 69 -5.76 11.50 -4.90
CA TYR A 69 -5.00 12.31 -5.86
C TYR A 69 -5.84 12.52 -7.13
N TYR A 70 -5.91 13.77 -7.60
CA TYR A 70 -6.42 14.09 -8.93
C TYR A 70 -5.23 14.28 -9.86
N ALA A 71 -5.26 13.58 -11.00
CA ALA A 71 -4.23 13.69 -12.02
C ALA A 71 -4.87 13.94 -13.38
N ARG A 72 -4.19 14.71 -14.23
CA ARG A 72 -4.45 14.76 -15.67
C ARG A 72 -3.23 14.16 -16.33
N PHE A 73 -3.41 13.03 -17.00
CA PHE A 73 -2.38 12.44 -17.84
C PHE A 73 -2.45 13.10 -19.21
N GLY A 74 -1.30 13.52 -19.75
CA GLY A 74 -1.20 13.78 -21.19
C GLY A 74 -1.47 12.47 -21.92
N ALA A 75 -2.05 12.51 -23.13
CA ALA A 75 -2.15 11.31 -23.94
C ALA A 75 -0.75 10.72 -24.15
N ASP A 76 -0.53 9.46 -23.78
CA ASP A 76 0.64 8.73 -24.25
C ASP A 76 0.43 8.41 -25.73
N ASP A 77 1.39 8.80 -26.56
CA ASP A 77 1.54 8.28 -27.92
C ASP A 77 1.49 6.75 -27.85
N ALA A 78 0.40 6.19 -28.36
CA ALA A 78 0.24 4.75 -28.49
C ALA A 78 1.48 4.19 -29.19
N LYS A 79 2.26 3.38 -28.48
CA LYS A 79 3.30 2.57 -29.12
C LYS A 79 2.59 1.63 -30.10
N PRO A 80 2.80 1.74 -31.43
CA PRO A 80 2.11 0.88 -32.38
C PRO A 80 2.62 -0.56 -32.21
N ALA A 81 1.71 -1.50 -32.52
CA ALA A 81 1.88 -2.93 -32.48
C ALA A 81 3.05 -3.44 -33.35
#